data_AF-A0A1A8QYF8-F1
#
_entry.id   AF-A0A1A8QYF8-F1
#
_cell.length_a   1.000
_cell.length_b   1.000
_cell.length_c   1.000
_cell.angle_alpha   90.00
_cell.angle_beta   90.00
_cell.angle_gamma   90.00
#
_symmetry.space_group_name_H-M   'P 1'
#
loop_
_entity.id
_entity.type
_entity.pdbx_description
1 polymer ?
#
loop_
_entity_poly.entity_id
_entity_poly.type
_entity_poly.pdbx_seq_one_letter_code
_entity_poly.pdbx_strand_id
1 'polypeptide(L)'
;DIEALVLKIYSHFSVSASRREELQSFFNFVDIEWHEILRHVCTRWLSLHPAVDRLLHSWPALVSYFRSLGESCPVALKKMFENEEKTDAAEIYLCF
;
A
#
# COMPACT_ATOMS: atom_id res chain seq x y z
N ASP A 1 6.93 11.80 3.29
CA ASP A 1 7.85 10.90 4.02
C ASP A 1 7.46 9.46 3.71
N ILE A 2 8.36 8.74 3.04
CA ILE A 2 8.15 7.38 2.53
C ILE A 2 8.10 6.34 3.65
N GLU A 3 8.90 6.53 4.70
CA GLU A 3 8.91 5.66 5.86
C GLU A 3 7.55 5.72 6.57
N ALA A 4 7.03 6.94 6.75
CA ALA A 4 5.71 7.14 7.34
C ALA A 4 4.59 6.49 6.52
N LEU A 5 4.70 6.50 5.18
CA LEU A 5 3.75 5.83 4.29
C LEU A 5 3.77 4.31 4.50
N VAL A 6 4.96 3.71 4.42
CA VAL A 6 5.16 2.27 4.60
C VAL A 6 4.58 1.83 5.93
N LEU A 7 4.90 2.57 7.00
CA LEU A 7 4.42 2.27 8.35
C LEU A 7 2.90 2.41 8.46
N LYS A 8 2.27 3.41 7.84
CA LYS A 8 0.80 3.59 7.87
C LYS A 8 0.07 2.48 7.14
N ILE A 9 0.52 2.11 5.93
CA ILE A 9 -0.08 1.02 5.16
C ILE A 9 0.08 -0.30 5.91
N TYR A 10 1.30 -0.61 6.37
CA TYR A 10 1.53 -1.81 7.17
C TYR A 10 0.65 -1.84 8.43
N SER A 11 0.56 -0.73 9.16
CA SER A 11 -0.24 -0.64 10.38
C SER A 11 -1.72 -0.93 10.14
N HIS A 12 -2.29 -0.44 9.02
CA HIS A 12 -3.67 -0.72 8.63
C HIS A 12 -3.94 -2.23 8.54
N PHE A 13 -3.08 -2.99 7.86
CA PHE A 13 -3.29 -4.43 7.69
C PHE A 13 -2.83 -5.25 8.90
N SER A 14 -1.85 -4.76 9.66
CA SER A 14 -1.21 -5.53 10.73
C SER A 14 -2.18 -5.97 11.84
N VAL A 15 -3.22 -5.17 12.10
CA VAL A 15 -4.12 -5.34 13.26
C VAL A 15 -5.45 -6.03 12.93
N SER A 16 -5.66 -6.50 11.70
CA SER A 16 -6.89 -7.24 11.32
C SER A 16 -6.60 -8.31 10.28
N ALA A 17 -7.00 -9.56 10.55
CA ALA A 17 -6.95 -10.64 9.57
C ALA A 17 -7.97 -10.42 8.43
N SER A 18 -9.19 -9.96 8.74
CA SER A 18 -10.23 -9.64 7.74
C SER A 18 -9.71 -8.68 6.68
N ARG A 19 -9.01 -7.60 7.09
CA ARG A 19 -8.46 -6.64 6.12
C ARG A 19 -7.37 -7.23 5.22
N ARG A 20 -6.63 -8.24 5.70
CA ARG A 20 -5.65 -8.95 4.87
C ARG A 20 -6.35 -9.86 3.86
N GLU A 21 -7.38 -10.59 4.28
CA GLU A 21 -8.19 -11.43 3.38
C GLU A 21 -8.89 -10.59 2.31
N GLU A 22 -9.46 -9.44 2.70
CA GLU A 22 -10.02 -8.46 1.76
C GLU A 22 -8.95 -7.99 0.77
N LEU A 23 -7.77 -7.57 1.23
CA LEU A 23 -6.68 -7.16 0.34
C LEU A 23 -6.29 -8.30 -0.61
N GLN A 24 -6.20 -9.55 -0.14
CA GLN A 24 -5.90 -10.70 -0.98
C GLN A 24 -6.94 -10.90 -2.10
N SER A 25 -8.22 -10.62 -1.82
CA SER A 25 -9.25 -10.62 -2.87
C SER A 25 -8.98 -9.57 -3.95
N PHE A 26 -8.42 -8.40 -3.59
CA PHE A 26 -8.02 -7.37 -4.55
C PHE A 26 -6.78 -7.74 -5.36
N PHE A 27 -5.85 -8.52 -4.80
CA PHE A 27 -4.73 -9.10 -5.57
C PHE A 27 -5.24 -10.02 -6.68
N ASN A 28 -6.18 -10.91 -6.34
CA ASN A 28 -6.83 -11.78 -7.33
C ASN A 28 -7.62 -10.97 -8.37
N PHE A 29 -8.28 -9.88 -7.95
CA PHE A 29 -9.06 -9.02 -8.85
C PHE A 29 -8.20 -8.30 -9.90
N VAL A 30 -7.00 -7.85 -9.54
CA VAL A 30 -6.08 -7.16 -10.46
C VAL A 30 -5.07 -8.11 -11.13
N ASP A 31 -5.24 -9.43 -10.95
CA ASP A 31 -4.40 -10.49 -11.52
C ASP A 31 -2.90 -10.35 -11.18
N ILE A 32 -2.60 -10.10 -9.90
CA ILE A 32 -1.21 -10.08 -9.40
C ILE A 32 -1.02 -11.09 -8.26
N GLU A 33 0.18 -11.65 -8.16
CA GLU A 33 0.50 -12.63 -7.12
C GLU A 33 0.47 -12.01 -5.71
N TRP A 34 -0.22 -12.68 -4.78
CA TRP A 34 -0.29 -12.28 -3.38
C TRP A 34 1.08 -12.23 -2.72
N HIS A 35 1.33 -11.13 -2.02
CA HIS A 35 2.48 -10.98 -1.16
C HIS A 35 2.15 -10.21 0.11
N GLU A 36 2.68 -10.71 1.23
CA GLU A 36 2.57 -10.02 2.52
C GLU A 36 3.21 -8.62 2.46
N ILE A 37 2.50 -7.65 3.05
CA ILE A 37 3.02 -6.29 3.21
C ILE A 37 4.15 -6.31 4.25
N LEU A 38 5.33 -5.83 3.85
CA LEU A 38 6.50 -5.83 4.72
C LEU A 38 6.50 -4.62 5.66
N ARG A 39 6.89 -4.87 6.91
CA ARG A 39 7.14 -3.82 7.89
C ARG A 39 8.53 -3.23 7.68
N HIS A 40 8.60 -1.90 7.60
CA HIS A 40 9.85 -1.18 7.80
C HIS A 40 10.15 -0.96 9.30
N VAL A 41 11.42 -1.05 9.69
CA VAL A 41 11.90 -0.71 11.04
C VAL A 41 12.90 0.43 10.94
N CYS A 42 12.59 1.57 11.56
CA CYS A 42 13.34 2.83 11.45
C CYS A 42 14.83 2.68 11.78
N THR A 43 15.15 1.87 12.80
CA THR A 43 16.54 1.62 13.24
C THR A 43 17.30 0.64 12.34
N ARG A 44 16.63 0.03 11.35
CA ARG A 44 17.21 -0.88 10.37
C ARG A 44 16.95 -0.32 8.97
N TRP A 45 17.72 0.70 8.61
CA TRP A 45 17.67 1.41 7.32
C TRP A 45 17.56 0.49 6.09
N LEU A 46 18.25 -0.65 6.08
CA LEU A 46 18.17 -1.65 5.01
C LEU A 46 16.80 -2.33 4.84
N SER A 47 15.88 -2.18 5.80
CA SER A 47 14.52 -2.72 5.69
C SER A 47 13.56 -1.82 4.89
N LEU A 48 13.93 -0.57 4.60
CA LEU A 48 13.04 0.36 3.90
C LEU A 48 12.87 -0.04 2.44
N HIS A 49 13.98 -0.25 1.74
CA HIS A 49 14.00 -0.61 0.32
C HIS A 49 13.12 -1.84 0.00
N PRO A 50 13.28 -3.02 0.66
CA PRO A 50 12.42 -4.16 0.36
C PRO A 50 10.95 -3.91 0.71
N ALA A 51 10.66 -3.06 1.71
CA ALA A 51 9.28 -2.71 2.05
C ALA A 51 8.65 -1.77 1.01
N VAL A 52 9.41 -0.83 0.46
CA VAL A 52 9.00 0.03 -0.65
C VAL A 52 8.78 -0.81 -1.91
N ASP A 53 9.75 -1.65 -2.29
CA ASP A 53 9.62 -2.54 -3.43
C ASP A 53 8.38 -3.41 -3.32
N ARG A 54 8.12 -3.97 -2.13
CA ARG A 54 6.88 -4.74 -1.89
C ARG A 54 5.63 -3.90 -2.13
N LEU A 55 5.57 -2.67 -1.62
CA LEU A 55 4.41 -1.80 -1.83
C LEU A 55 4.21 -1.41 -3.29
N LEU A 56 5.31 -1.22 -4.04
CA LEU A 56 5.26 -0.91 -5.47
C LEU A 56 4.65 -2.07 -6.27
N HIS A 57 5.09 -3.31 -6.00
CA HIS A 57 4.49 -4.50 -6.62
C HIS A 57 3.01 -4.68 -6.25
N SER A 58 2.66 -4.40 -5.00
CA SER A 58 1.29 -4.50 -4.50
C SER A 58 0.40 -3.29 -4.85
N TRP A 59 0.95 -2.26 -5.49
CA TRP A 59 0.29 -0.96 -5.63
C TRP A 59 -1.07 -1.01 -6.32
N PRO A 60 -1.27 -1.74 -7.43
CA PRO A 60 -2.58 -1.82 -8.08
C PRO A 60 -3.67 -2.39 -7.15
N ALA A 61 -3.35 -3.41 -6.36
CA ALA A 61 -4.29 -3.99 -5.40
C ALA A 61 -4.57 -3.04 -4.22
N LEU A 62 -3.54 -2.35 -3.72
CA LEU A 62 -3.69 -1.34 -2.67
C LEU A 62 -4.58 -0.18 -3.11
N VAL A 63 -4.38 0.33 -4.33
CA VAL A 63 -5.21 1.40 -4.90
C VAL A 63 -6.68 0.95 -4.98
N SER A 64 -6.95 -0.23 -5.56
CA SER A 64 -8.30 -0.78 -5.66
C SER A 64 -8.96 -0.96 -4.30
N TYR A 65 -8.22 -1.51 -3.32
CA TYR A 65 -8.70 -1.70 -1.94
C TYR A 65 -9.02 -0.36 -1.24
N PHE A 66 -8.09 0.60 -1.23
CA PHE A 66 -8.32 1.86 -0.52
C PHE A 66 -9.38 2.74 -1.19
N ARG A 67 -9.56 2.62 -2.51
CA ARG A 67 -10.68 3.25 -3.23
C ARG A 67 -12.01 2.61 -2.87
N SER A 68 -12.08 1.28 -2.73
CA SER A 68 -13.32 0.60 -2.35
C SER A 68 -13.80 0.94 -0.94
N LEU A 69 -12.90 1.39 -0.05
CA LEU A 69 -13.27 1.85 1.29
C LEU A 69 -14.02 3.20 1.30
N GLY A 70 -13.85 4.05 0.28
CA GLY A 70 -14.53 5.35 0.19
C GLY A 70 -14.33 6.21 1.45
N GLU A 71 -15.44 6.54 2.13
CA GLU A 71 -15.42 7.35 3.36
C GLU A 71 -14.73 6.67 4.55
N SER A 72 -14.69 5.34 4.57
CA SER A 72 -14.06 4.56 5.63
C SER A 72 -12.53 4.43 5.49
N CYS A 73 -11.96 4.96 4.39
CA CYS A 73 -10.53 5.02 4.18
C CYS A 73 -9.85 5.95 5.21
N PRO A 74 -8.76 5.53 5.88
CA PRO A 74 -8.04 6.38 6.81
C PRO A 74 -7.63 7.71 6.17
N VAL A 75 -7.95 8.83 6.82
CA VAL A 75 -7.70 10.20 6.28
C VAL A 75 -6.25 10.40 5.81
N ALA A 76 -5.30 9.79 6.51
CA ALA A 76 -3.88 9.86 6.18
C ALA A 76 -3.50 9.16 4.86
N LEU A 77 -4.31 8.21 4.39
CA LEU A 77 -4.13 7.45 3.15
C LEU A 77 -5.10 7.89 2.04
N LYS A 78 -6.27 8.41 2.41
CA LYS A 78 -7.32 8.86 1.49
C LYS A 78 -6.79 9.79 0.39
N LYS A 79 -6.06 10.84 0.78
CA LYS A 79 -5.45 11.82 -0.14
C LYS A 79 -4.50 11.20 -1.18
N MET A 80 -3.93 10.03 -0.88
CA MET A 80 -2.98 9.37 -1.77
C MET A 80 -3.65 8.50 -2.83
N PHE A 81 -4.78 7.88 -2.50
CA PHE A 81 -5.46 6.93 -3.37
C PHE A 81 -6.64 7.55 -4.16
N GLU A 82 -7.02 8.79 -3.85
CA GLU A 82 -8.09 9.54 -4.52
C GLU A 82 -7.71 10.16 -5.87
N ASN A 83 -6.43 10.42 -6.16
CA ASN A 83 -6.04 11.05 -7.42
C ASN A 83 -5.96 10.01 -8.55
N GLU A 84 -6.74 10.17 -9.61
CA GLU A 84 -6.79 9.26 -10.77
C GLU A 84 -5.58 9.42 -11.71
N GLU A 85 -4.99 10.60 -11.78
CA GLU A 85 -3.96 10.94 -12.78
C GLU A 85 -2.56 10.40 -12.48
N LYS A 86 -2.29 9.92 -11.25
CA LYS A 86 -0.93 9.52 -10.80
C LYS A 86 -0.73 8.01 -10.72
N THR A 87 -1.19 7.29 -11.74
CA THR A 87 -1.18 5.82 -11.74
C THR A 87 -0.11 5.22 -12.65
N ASP A 88 0.91 6.00 -13.02
CA ASP A 88 2.10 5.46 -13.67
C ASP A 88 3.12 5.07 -12.60
N ALA A 89 3.65 3.84 -12.66
CA ALA A 89 4.74 3.41 -11.78
C ALA A 89 5.95 4.36 -11.83
N ALA A 90 6.13 5.05 -12.96
CA ALA A 90 7.09 6.12 -13.16
C ALA A 90 6.80 7.37 -12.29
N GLU A 91 5.53 7.75 -12.11
CA GLU A 91 5.17 8.84 -11.20
C GLU A 91 5.27 8.47 -9.73
N ILE A 92 5.13 7.20 -9.35
CA ILE A 92 5.47 6.75 -7.99
C ILE A 92 6.99 6.80 -7.76
N TYR A 93 7.79 6.66 -8.81
CA TYR A 93 9.24 6.90 -8.74
C TYR A 93 9.61 8.40 -8.80
N LEU A 94 8.77 9.27 -9.38
CA LEU A 94 9.03 10.71 -9.57
C LEU A 94 8.32 11.63 -8.56
N CYS A 95 7.24 11.19 -7.92
CA CYS A 95 6.59 11.87 -6.78
C CYS A 95 7.28 11.56 -5.45
N PHE A 96 8.41 10.84 -5.48
CA PHE A 96 9.17 10.39 -4.32
C PHE A 96 10.65 10.75 -4.47
#